data_AF-A0A1R3FBP7-F1
#
_entry.id   AF-A0A1R3FBP7-F1
#
_cell.length_a   1.000
_cell.length_b   1.000
_cell.length_c   1.000
_cell.angle_alpha   90.00
_cell.angle_beta   90.00
_cell.angle_gamma   90.00
#
_symmetry.space_group_name_H-M   'P 1'
#
loop_
_entity.id
_entity.type
_entity.pdbx_description
1 polymer ?
#
loop_
_entity_poly.entity_id
_entity_poly.type
_entity_poly.pdbx_seq_one_letter_code
_entity_poly.pdbx_strand_id
1 'polypeptide(L)'
;MFSAVGCSDDTVAGSEFKPEKPRPVKLQVVSVGIVQDKTEFKTQIEQDIKKAILSRTIIRPSVQGVREVFSGVGNDRISALLKELGEMGELVPRGSRGWKYAS
;
A
#
# COMPACT_ATOMS: atom_id res chain seq x y z
N MET A 1 -36.34 62.72 -4.22
CA MET A 1 -35.58 61.78 -5.10
C MET A 1 -34.24 61.55 -4.40
N PHE A 2 -33.83 60.40 -3.87
CA PHE A 2 -34.34 59.03 -3.79
C PHE A 2 -33.94 58.44 -2.43
N SER A 3 -34.68 57.41 -2.03
CA SER A 3 -34.76 56.77 -0.74
C SER A 3 -33.46 56.09 -0.26
N ALA A 4 -33.27 56.06 1.05
CA ALA A 4 -32.38 55.10 1.71
C ALA A 4 -33.03 53.71 1.66
N VAL A 5 -32.36 52.75 1.02
CA VAL A 5 -32.70 51.32 1.02
C VAL A 5 -31.65 50.58 1.84
N GLY A 6 -32.10 49.67 2.70
CA GLY A 6 -31.24 48.86 3.55
C GLY A 6 -30.58 47.69 2.82
N CYS A 7 -29.54 47.14 3.45
CA CYS A 7 -29.03 45.79 3.24
C CYS A 7 -28.56 45.27 4.60
N SER A 8 -29.17 44.18 5.06
CA SER A 8 -28.65 43.30 6.11
C SER A 8 -27.52 42.46 5.50
N ASP A 9 -26.44 42.19 6.24
CA ASP A 9 -25.72 40.92 6.07
C ASP A 9 -24.91 40.56 7.31
N ASP A 10 -24.90 39.26 7.57
CA ASP A 10 -24.43 38.52 8.73
C ASP A 10 -22.92 38.67 8.97
N THR A 11 -22.48 38.85 10.22
CA THR A 11 -21.07 38.66 10.58
C THR A 11 -20.97 38.00 11.94
N VAL A 12 -20.98 36.67 11.93
CA VAL A 12 -20.54 35.82 13.03
C VAL A 12 -19.05 36.06 13.32
N ALA A 13 -18.78 36.86 14.35
CA ALA A 13 -17.44 37.12 14.85
C ALA A 13 -16.98 35.98 15.77
N GLY A 14 -15.86 35.35 15.39
CA GLY A 14 -14.80 34.90 16.29
C GLY A 14 -15.14 33.91 17.41
N SER A 15 -14.90 32.62 17.17
CA SER A 15 -14.52 31.69 18.24
C SER A 15 -13.07 31.24 18.03
N GLU A 16 -12.16 31.93 18.70
CA GLU A 16 -10.76 31.55 18.85
C GLU A 16 -10.70 30.25 19.66
N PHE A 17 -10.63 29.12 18.97
CA PHE A 17 -10.45 27.81 19.59
C PHE A 17 -9.00 27.69 20.06
N LYS A 18 -8.78 27.83 21.38
CA LYS A 18 -7.52 27.45 22.03
C LYS A 18 -7.60 25.98 22.45
N PRO A 19 -6.89 25.03 21.81
CA PRO A 19 -6.80 23.69 22.34
C PRO A 19 -5.70 23.61 23.41
N GLU A 20 -6.22 23.32 24.60
CA GLU A 20 -5.57 22.96 25.85
C GLU A 20 -4.46 21.90 25.69
N LYS A 21 -3.41 22.11 26.47
CA LYS A 21 -2.16 21.36 26.59
C LYS A 21 -2.39 19.84 26.77
N PRO A 22 -1.94 18.98 25.83
CA PRO A 22 -2.01 17.53 26.04
C PRO A 22 -0.94 17.07 27.04
N ARG A 23 -1.39 16.27 28.01
CA ARG A 23 -0.59 15.65 29.08
C ARG A 23 0.42 14.65 28.50
N PRO A 24 1.57 14.40 29.16
CA PRO A 24 2.56 13.46 28.66
C PRO A 24 1.97 12.04 28.66
N VAL A 25 1.67 11.54 27.47
CA VAL A 25 1.40 10.13 27.22
C VAL A 25 2.63 9.34 27.65
N LYS A 26 2.47 8.49 28.67
CA LYS A 26 3.47 7.49 29.05
C LYS A 26 3.73 6.61 27.83
N LEU A 27 4.86 6.83 27.17
CA LEU A 27 5.39 5.96 26.14
C LEU A 27 5.66 4.61 26.80
N GLN A 28 4.71 3.67 26.71
CA GLN A 28 5.01 2.27 26.93
C GLN A 28 5.88 1.84 25.76
N VAL A 29 7.19 1.88 25.97
CA VAL A 29 8.15 1.17 25.14
C VAL A 29 7.80 -0.31 25.29
N VAL A 30 6.97 -0.80 24.37
CA VAL A 30 6.85 -2.23 24.14
C VAL A 30 8.17 -2.62 23.49
N SER A 31 9.09 -3.10 24.31
CA SER A 31 10.28 -3.82 23.85
C SER A 31 9.82 -5.11 23.16
N VAL A 32 9.38 -4.98 21.91
CA VAL A 32 9.22 -6.13 21.02
C VAL A 32 10.62 -6.66 20.79
N GLY A 33 10.89 -7.82 21.39
CA GLY A 33 12.14 -8.54 21.22
C GLY A 33 12.46 -8.62 19.74
N ILE A 34 13.66 -8.14 19.39
CA ILE A 34 14.22 -8.18 18.06
C ILE A 34 14.67 -9.63 17.83
N VAL A 35 13.71 -10.53 17.68
CA VAL A 35 13.91 -11.72 16.86
C VAL A 35 13.64 -11.24 15.45
N GLN A 36 14.56 -10.44 14.88
CA GLN A 36 14.62 -10.18 13.45
C GLN A 36 15.08 -11.49 12.81
N ASP A 37 14.11 -12.38 12.77
CA ASP A 37 14.13 -13.66 12.13
C ASP A 37 14.35 -13.39 10.65
N LYS A 38 15.31 -14.07 10.04
CA LYS A 38 15.60 -13.98 8.59
C LYS A 38 14.36 -14.22 7.72
N THR A 39 13.27 -14.70 8.30
CA THR A 39 11.94 -14.82 7.72
C THR A 39 11.31 -13.46 7.36
N GLU A 40 11.48 -12.39 8.16
CA GLU A 40 10.84 -11.09 7.87
C GLU A 40 11.35 -10.46 6.57
N PHE A 41 12.65 -10.55 6.30
CA PHE A 41 13.24 -10.05 5.05
C PHE A 41 12.69 -10.77 3.82
N LYS A 42 12.48 -12.09 3.93
CA LYS A 42 11.87 -12.86 2.84
C LYS A 42 10.44 -12.40 2.60
N THR A 43 9.65 -12.23 3.66
CA THR A 43 8.28 -11.76 3.56
C THR A 43 8.18 -10.35 2.95
N GLN A 44 9.13 -9.47 3.25
CA GLN A 44 9.15 -8.12 2.69
C GLN A 44 9.38 -8.12 1.17
N ILE A 45 10.34 -8.91 0.68
CA ILE A 45 10.62 -9.02 -0.77
C ILE A 45 9.42 -9.62 -1.50
N GLU A 46 8.75 -10.59 -0.89
CA GLU A 46 7.54 -11.19 -1.46
C GLU A 46 6.37 -10.20 -1.57
N GLN A 47 6.17 -9.35 -0.56
CA GLN A 47 5.19 -8.28 -0.64
C GLN A 47 5.55 -7.25 -1.72
N ASP A 48 6.83 -6.94 -1.87
CA ASP A 48 7.31 -6.04 -2.91
C ASP A 48 7.08 -6.62 -4.31
N ILE A 49 7.36 -7.92 -4.50
CA ILE A 49 7.03 -8.66 -5.72
C ILE A 49 5.53 -8.57 -6.02
N LYS A 50 4.67 -8.85 -5.03
CA LYS A 50 3.21 -8.76 -5.19
C LYS A 50 2.81 -7.35 -5.64
N LYS A 51 3.28 -6.30 -4.96
CA LYS A 51 3.00 -4.90 -5.32
C LYS A 51 3.48 -4.54 -6.72
N ALA A 52 4.67 -5.00 -7.11
CA ALA A 52 5.25 -4.70 -8.40
C ALA A 52 4.50 -5.40 -9.55
N ILE A 53 4.03 -6.63 -9.34
CA ILE A 53 3.14 -7.34 -10.27
C ILE A 53 1.78 -6.63 -10.36
N LEU A 54 1.18 -6.27 -9.22
CA LEU A 54 -0.09 -5.54 -9.17
C LEU A 54 -0.02 -4.16 -9.82
N SER A 55 1.16 -3.52 -9.78
CA SER A 55 1.38 -2.23 -10.46
C SER A 55 1.35 -2.37 -11.99
N ARG A 56 1.40 -3.59 -12.54
CA ARG A 56 1.34 -3.94 -13.98
C ARG A 56 2.31 -3.17 -14.90
N THR A 57 3.25 -2.42 -14.33
CA THR A 57 3.99 -1.37 -15.06
C THR A 57 5.32 -1.87 -15.61
N ILE A 58 6.02 -2.75 -14.90
CA ILE A 58 7.42 -3.08 -15.21
C ILE A 58 7.67 -4.58 -15.34
N ILE A 59 6.88 -5.41 -14.66
CA ILE A 59 7.19 -6.83 -14.48
C ILE A 59 6.23 -7.69 -15.29
N ARG A 60 6.76 -8.64 -16.05
CA ARG A 60 5.94 -9.69 -16.65
C ARG A 60 5.52 -10.70 -15.57
N PRO A 61 4.24 -11.08 -15.48
CA PRO A 61 3.74 -12.04 -14.50
C PRO A 61 4.19 -13.45 -14.91
N SER A 62 5.47 -13.72 -14.74
CA SER A 62 6.16 -14.93 -15.16
C SER A 62 7.35 -15.11 -14.25
N VAL A 63 7.69 -16.36 -13.96
CA VAL A 63 8.80 -16.66 -13.04
C VAL A 63 10.10 -15.97 -13.49
N GLN A 64 10.35 -15.98 -14.79
CA GLN A 64 11.50 -15.30 -15.39
C GLN A 64 11.46 -13.78 -15.20
N GLY A 65 10.35 -13.12 -15.54
CA GLY A 65 10.24 -11.66 -15.46
C GLY A 65 10.35 -11.13 -14.03
N VAL A 66 9.80 -11.85 -13.05
CA VAL A 66 9.96 -11.49 -11.64
C VAL A 66 11.41 -11.68 -11.20
N ARG A 67 12.08 -12.77 -11.61
CA ARG A 67 13.48 -13.05 -11.27
C ARG A 67 14.45 -12.03 -11.86
N GLU A 68 14.15 -11.48 -13.04
CA GLU A 68 14.97 -10.43 -13.66
C GLU A 68 14.99 -9.14 -12.83
N VAL A 69 13.90 -8.83 -12.14
CA VAL A 69 13.79 -7.62 -11.30
C VAL A 69 14.17 -7.92 -9.84
N PHE A 70 13.76 -9.08 -9.33
CA PHE A 70 13.99 -9.51 -7.96
C PHE A 70 15.00 -10.66 -7.92
N SER A 71 16.28 -10.30 -7.87
CA SER A 71 17.37 -11.25 -7.64
C SER A 71 17.37 -11.72 -6.19
N GLY A 72 17.38 -13.04 -5.97
CA GLY A 72 17.45 -13.64 -4.63
C GLY A 72 16.17 -14.38 -4.18
N VAL A 73 15.11 -14.37 -4.97
CA VAL A 73 13.91 -15.18 -4.72
C VAL A 73 13.94 -16.46 -5.55
N GLY A 74 13.68 -17.60 -4.92
CA GLY A 74 13.65 -18.90 -5.58
C GLY A 74 12.48 -19.03 -6.55
N ASN A 75 12.67 -19.78 -7.63
CA ASN A 75 11.65 -20.02 -8.66
C ASN A 75 10.37 -20.60 -8.07
N ASP A 76 10.46 -21.52 -7.11
CA ASP A 76 9.32 -22.12 -6.41
C ASP A 76 8.49 -21.05 -5.70
N ARG A 77 9.17 -20.10 -5.04
CA ARG A 77 8.49 -19.04 -4.29
C ARG A 77 7.81 -18.04 -5.22
N ILE A 78 8.49 -17.64 -6.29
CA ILE A 78 7.89 -16.80 -7.33
C ILE A 78 6.67 -17.49 -7.93
N SER A 79 6.75 -18.79 -8.20
CA SER A 79 5.64 -19.56 -8.76
C SER A 79 4.46 -19.66 -7.78
N ALA A 80 4.72 -19.77 -6.48
CA ALA A 80 3.69 -19.70 -5.44
C ALA A 80 3.02 -18.32 -5.39
N LEU A 81 3.80 -17.24 -5.43
CA LEU A 81 3.27 -15.86 -5.44
C LEU A 81 2.40 -15.60 -6.67
N LEU A 82 2.83 -16.03 -7.85
CA LEU A 82 2.05 -15.91 -9.09
C LEU A 82 0.75 -16.72 -9.02
N LYS A 83 0.78 -17.90 -8.38
CA LYS A 83 -0.42 -18.70 -8.14
C LYS A 83 -1.38 -17.98 -7.18
N GLU A 84 -0.91 -17.46 -6.07
CA GLU A 84 -1.73 -16.67 -5.14
C GLU A 84 -2.40 -15.48 -5.84
N LEU A 85 -1.64 -14.73 -6.65
CA LEU A 85 -2.19 -13.62 -7.43
C LEU A 85 -3.19 -14.09 -8.50
N GLY A 86 -3.02 -15.31 -9.01
CA GLY A 86 -4.00 -15.95 -9.88
C GLY A 86 -5.29 -16.34 -9.16
N GLU A 87 -5.19 -16.84 -7.93
CA GLU A 87 -6.33 -17.17 -7.08
C GLU A 87 -7.11 -15.92 -6.64
N MET A 88 -6.43 -14.77 -6.50
CA MET A 88 -7.07 -13.47 -6.27
C MET A 88 -7.76 -12.89 -7.53
N GLY A 89 -7.59 -13.51 -8.70
CA GLY A 89 -8.16 -13.03 -9.96
C GLY A 89 -7.36 -11.91 -10.65
N GLU A 90 -6.19 -11.55 -10.12
CA GLU A 90 -5.32 -10.53 -10.73
C GLU A 90 -4.52 -11.07 -11.92
N LEU A 91 -4.19 -12.36 -11.86
CA LEU A 91 -3.54 -13.08 -12.94
C LEU A 91 -4.46 -14.18 -13.46
N VAL A 92 -4.37 -14.46 -14.75
CA VAL A 92 -5.01 -15.62 -15.35
C VAL A 92 -3.96 -16.53 -15.97
N PRO A 93 -4.10 -17.86 -15.86
CA PRO A 93 -3.15 -18.79 -16.43
C PRO A 93 -3.17 -18.69 -17.96
N ARG A 94 -1.99 -18.59 -18.57
CA ARG A 94 -1.76 -18.61 -20.02
C ARG A 94 -1.37 -20.01 -20.48
N GLY A 95 -2.14 -21.02 -20.07
CA GLY A 95 -1.84 -22.44 -20.32
C GLY A 95 -0.42 -22.80 -19.87
N SER A 96 0.33 -23.49 -20.73
CA SER A 96 1.72 -23.89 -20.46
C SER A 96 2.74 -22.75 -20.51
N ARG A 97 2.34 -21.52 -20.86
CA ARG A 97 3.26 -20.37 -21.02
C ARG A 97 3.34 -19.47 -19.79
N GLY A 98 2.80 -19.90 -18.65
CA GLY A 98 2.84 -19.17 -17.37
C GLY A 98 1.58 -18.36 -17.10
N TRP A 99 1.71 -17.14 -16.59
CA TRP A 99 0.60 -16.26 -16.18
C TRP A 99 0.51 -15.03 -17.08
N LYS A 100 -0.68 -14.43 -17.18
CA LYS A 100 -0.91 -13.12 -17.81
C LYS A 100 -1.80 -12.30 -16.89
N TYR A 101 -1.77 -10.97 -17.02
CA TYR A 101 -2.70 -10.12 -16.28
C TYR A 101 -4.15 -10.41 -16.69
N ALA A 102 -5.05 -10.45 -15.71
CA ALA A 102 -6.49 -10.39 -15.96
C ALA A 102 -6.77 -8.99 -16.54
N SER A 103 -7.13 -8.95 -17.83
CA SER A 103 -7.45 -7.72 -18.55
C SER A 103 -8.91 -7.36 -18.41
#